data_AF-A0A399I3Z6-F1
#
_entry.id   AF-A0A399I3Z6-F1
#
_cell.length_a   1.000
_cell.length_b   1.000
_cell.length_c   1.000
_cell.angle_alpha   90.00
_cell.angle_beta   90.00
_cell.angle_gamma   90.00
#
_symmetry.space_group_name_H-M   'P 1'
#
loop_
_entity.id
_entity.type
_entity.pdbx_description
1 polymer ?
#
loop_
_entity_poly.entity_id
_entity_poly.type
_entity_poly.pdbx_seq_one_letter_code
_entity_poly.pdbx_strand_id
1 'polypeptide(L)'
;MNGKKILDRLAENVRENSPVETATLTTWHVYIILCSDNSLYAGITTDIDRRFGEHATGKGAKYFRIHRPKMLFYLEGGHSRSTAGKREIEIKRMKHSEKQRLAASARNEAAGHPFRPTP
;
A
#
# COMPACT_ATOMS: atom_id res chain seq x y z
N MET A 1 -64.38 -11.79 10.00
CA MET A 1 -63.12 -12.56 10.17
C MET A 1 -62.39 -12.59 8.84
N ASN A 2 -61.08 -12.37 8.86
CA ASN A 2 -60.12 -12.42 7.74
C ASN A 2 -60.23 -11.27 6.73
N GLY A 3 -59.81 -10.03 7.00
CA GLY A 3 -58.69 -9.62 7.86
C GLY A 3 -57.39 -9.63 7.07
N LYS A 4 -57.11 -8.56 6.33
CA LYS A 4 -55.77 -8.03 5.94
C LYS A 4 -54.69 -8.96 5.34
N LYS A 5 -54.92 -10.27 5.17
CA LYS A 5 -53.86 -11.29 5.05
C LYS A 5 -53.39 -11.64 3.63
N ILE A 6 -53.62 -10.78 2.64
CA ILE A 6 -53.02 -10.95 1.30
C ILE A 6 -52.14 -9.75 0.91
N LEU A 7 -52.45 -8.54 1.42
CA LEU A 7 -51.55 -7.38 1.28
C LEU A 7 -50.39 -7.40 2.30
N ASP A 8 -50.45 -8.26 3.31
CA ASP A 8 -49.33 -8.56 4.21
C ASP A 8 -48.28 -9.52 3.61
N ARG A 9 -48.44 -10.00 2.36
CA ARG A 9 -47.62 -11.12 1.83
C ARG A 9 -46.72 -10.80 0.63
N LEU A 10 -46.42 -9.53 0.38
CA LEU A 10 -45.25 -9.11 -0.44
C LEU A 10 -44.50 -7.93 0.22
N ALA A 11 -44.60 -7.83 1.54
CA ALA A 11 -43.75 -6.99 2.38
C ALA A 11 -42.50 -7.77 2.85
N GLU A 12 -42.00 -8.72 2.04
CA GLU A 12 -40.83 -9.56 2.34
C GLU A 12 -39.55 -9.17 1.57
N ASN A 13 -39.49 -8.01 0.92
CA ASN A 13 -38.28 -7.57 0.21
C ASN A 13 -37.67 -6.26 0.72
N VAL A 14 -38.07 -5.81 1.92
CA VAL A 14 -37.42 -4.69 2.60
C VAL A 14 -37.09 -5.12 4.04
N ARG A 15 -35.90 -5.70 4.22
CA ARG A 15 -35.19 -5.93 5.49
C ARG A 15 -33.77 -6.38 5.12
N GLU A 16 -32.83 -5.44 5.04
CA GLU A 16 -31.93 -5.02 6.13
C GLU A 16 -30.61 -5.79 6.12
N ASN A 17 -29.55 -5.03 5.82
CA ASN A 17 -28.15 -5.21 6.17
C ASN A 17 -27.51 -6.60 6.00
N SER A 18 -26.66 -6.68 4.98
CA SER A 18 -25.26 -6.94 5.29
C SER A 18 -24.40 -6.18 4.28
N PRO A 19 -23.54 -5.23 4.69
CA PRO A 19 -22.39 -4.96 3.86
C PRO A 19 -21.69 -6.30 3.74
N VAL A 20 -21.48 -6.79 2.51
CA VAL A 20 -20.41 -7.76 2.34
C VAL A 20 -19.16 -6.96 2.69
N GLU A 21 -18.81 -6.99 3.97
CA GLU A 21 -17.57 -6.49 4.51
C GLU A 21 -16.56 -7.36 3.80
N THR A 22 -16.14 -6.89 2.63
CA THR A 22 -15.15 -7.53 1.80
C THR A 22 -13.95 -7.52 2.70
N ALA A 23 -13.72 -8.62 3.42
CA ALA A 23 -12.64 -8.77 4.36
C ALA A 23 -11.41 -8.28 3.60
N THR A 24 -10.96 -7.07 3.92
CA THR A 24 -9.97 -6.37 3.12
C THR A 24 -8.71 -7.17 3.37
N LEU A 25 -8.42 -8.14 2.47
CA LEU A 25 -7.22 -8.94 2.58
C LEU A 25 -6.09 -7.93 2.61
N THR A 26 -5.46 -7.83 3.78
CA THR A 26 -4.49 -6.77 4.03
C THR A 26 -3.35 -6.98 3.07
N THR A 27 -3.34 -6.20 1.99
CA THR A 27 -2.41 -6.37 0.89
C THR A 27 -1.10 -5.72 1.29
N TRP A 28 -0.02 -6.48 1.15
CA TRP A 28 1.31 -5.98 1.41
C TRP A 28 1.83 -5.28 0.17
N HIS A 29 2.54 -4.20 0.42
CA HIS A 29 3.26 -3.42 -0.58
C HIS A 29 4.75 -3.56 -0.34
N VAL A 30 5.51 -3.51 -1.43
CA VAL A 30 6.96 -3.32 -1.41
C VAL A 30 7.24 -1.91 -1.90
N TYR A 31 8.08 -1.17 -1.20
CA TYR A 31 8.37 0.21 -1.53
C TYR A 31 9.87 0.50 -1.58
N ILE A 32 10.23 1.54 -2.32
CA ILE A 32 11.55 2.17 -2.27
C ILE A 32 11.37 3.65 -1.95
N ILE A 33 12.12 4.15 -0.97
CA ILE A 33 12.24 5.58 -0.65
C ILE A 33 13.59 6.09 -1.15
N LEU A 34 13.57 7.18 -1.90
CA LEU A 34 14.75 7.98 -2.20
C LEU A 34 14.99 8.94 -1.03
N CYS A 35 16.21 8.98 -0.52
CA CYS A 35 16.61 9.92 0.53
C CYS A 35 17.31 11.15 -0.05
N SER A 36 17.48 12.19 0.78
CA SER A 36 18.11 13.46 0.38
C SER A 36 19.56 13.33 -0.09
N ASP A 37 20.26 12.27 0.30
CA ASP A 37 21.64 11.94 -0.09
C ASP A 37 21.71 11.01 -1.33
N ASN A 38 20.58 10.84 -2.04
CA ASN A 38 20.40 9.93 -3.17
C ASN A 38 20.54 8.43 -2.85
N SER A 39 20.59 8.06 -1.57
CA SER A 39 20.48 6.66 -1.16
C SER A 39 19.05 6.13 -1.35
N LEU A 40 18.94 4.81 -1.55
CA LEU A 40 17.67 4.12 -1.77
C LEU A 40 17.42 3.12 -0.64
N TYR A 41 16.32 3.27 0.08
CA TYR A 41 15.85 2.35 1.11
C TYR A 41 14.69 1.52 0.60
N ALA A 42 14.74 0.20 0.76
CA ALA A 42 13.65 -0.71 0.40
C ALA A 42 13.01 -1.34 1.64
N GLY A 43 11.69 -1.45 1.64
CA GLY A 43 10.92 -2.03 2.74
C GLY A 43 9.57 -2.60 2.28
N ILE A 44 8.83 -3.19 3.23
CA ILE A 44 7.46 -3.67 3.01
C ILE A 44 6.51 -3.07 4.04
N THR A 45 5.25 -2.87 3.68
CA THR A 45 4.23 -2.33 4.57
C THR A 45 2.83 -2.70 4.09
N THR A 46 1.85 -2.68 4.99
CA THR A 46 0.42 -2.75 4.66
C THR A 46 -0.20 -1.36 4.49
N ASP A 47 0.54 -0.32 4.87
CA ASP A 47 0.10 1.08 4.90
C ASP A 47 1.30 1.97 4.59
N ILE A 48 1.32 2.54 3.38
CA ILE A 48 2.45 3.34 2.89
C ILE A 48 2.44 4.76 3.45
N ASP A 49 1.25 5.33 3.70
CA ASP A 49 1.08 6.66 4.29
C ASP A 49 1.65 6.75 5.70
N ARG A 50 1.18 5.84 6.56
CA ARG A 50 1.70 5.76 7.93
C ARG A 50 3.19 5.48 7.92
N ARG A 51 3.66 4.58 7.05
CA ARG A 51 5.07 4.16 7.05
C ARG A 51 6.00 5.28 6.58
N PHE A 52 5.62 6.02 5.56
CA PHE A 52 6.40 7.18 5.11
C PHE A 52 6.44 8.26 6.19
N GLY A 53 5.31 8.55 6.86
CA GLY A 53 5.26 9.50 7.97
C GLY A 53 6.14 9.11 9.17
N GLU A 54 6.17 7.82 9.53
CA GLU A 54 7.10 7.29 10.54
C GLU A 54 8.56 7.58 10.14
N HIS A 55 8.92 7.30 8.89
CA HIS A 55 10.28 7.52 8.40
C HIS A 55 10.65 9.00 8.32
N ALA A 56 9.72 9.87 7.91
CA ALA A 56 9.93 11.31 7.86
C ALA A 56 10.20 11.92 9.25
N THR A 57 9.68 11.29 10.31
CA THR A 57 9.90 11.69 11.72
C THR A 57 11.06 10.95 12.39
N GLY A 58 11.87 10.20 11.63
CA GLY A 58 13.02 9.44 12.14
C GLY A 58 12.67 8.17 12.91
N LYS A 59 11.41 7.71 12.81
CA LYS A 59 10.88 6.48 13.42
C LYS A 59 10.81 5.32 12.41
N GLY A 60 10.43 4.15 12.89
CA GLY A 60 10.17 2.95 12.07
C GLY A 60 11.41 2.14 11.67
N ALA A 61 12.50 2.78 11.25
CA ALA A 61 13.77 2.11 10.98
C ALA A 61 14.96 2.95 11.46
N LYS A 62 15.99 2.31 12.05
CA LYS A 62 17.23 2.99 12.50
C LYS A 62 17.86 3.83 11.39
N TYR A 63 17.72 3.38 10.14
CA TYR A 63 18.21 4.06 8.94
C TYR A 63 17.76 5.53 8.86
N PHE A 64 16.49 5.82 9.15
CA PHE A 64 15.93 7.17 9.01
C PHE A 64 16.19 8.11 10.18
N ARG A 65 16.94 7.68 11.22
CA ARG A 65 17.41 8.59 12.27
C ARG A 65 18.42 9.61 11.75
N ILE A 66 19.16 9.24 10.70
CA ILE A 66 20.21 10.07 10.10
C ILE A 66 19.95 10.39 8.62
N HIS A 67 19.18 9.56 7.91
CA HIS A 67 18.78 9.80 6.52
C HIS A 67 17.38 10.39 6.45
N ARG A 68 17.19 11.42 5.62
CA ARG A 68 15.87 12.04 5.43
C ARG A 68 15.18 11.50 4.17
N PRO A 69 13.96 10.94 4.28
CA PRO A 69 13.14 10.61 3.11
C PRO A 69 12.91 11.85 2.25
N LYS A 70 13.16 11.73 0.94
CA LYS A 70 12.88 12.76 -0.05
C LYS A 70 11.60 12.47 -0.82
N MET A 71 11.43 11.23 -1.29
CA MET A 71 10.24 10.83 -2.05
C MET A 71 10.02 9.32 -2.06
N LEU A 72 8.78 8.91 -2.32
CA LEU A 72 8.42 7.54 -2.68
C LEU A 72 8.86 7.26 -4.13
N PHE A 73 9.94 6.50 -4.27
CA PHE A 73 10.59 6.20 -5.54
C PHE A 73 9.91 5.06 -6.29
N TYR A 74 9.44 4.06 -5.54
CA TYR A 74 8.76 2.88 -6.07
C TYR A 74 7.72 2.37 -5.08
N LEU A 75 6.60 1.84 -5.59
CA LEU A 75 5.59 1.13 -4.84
C LEU A 75 5.05 -0.01 -5.72
N GLU A 76 4.91 -1.22 -5.15
CA GLU A 76 4.33 -2.40 -5.82
C GLU A 76 3.39 -3.10 -4.83
N GLY A 77 2.11 -3.21 -5.17
CA GLY A 77 1.08 -3.87 -4.37
C GLY A 77 0.86 -5.34 -4.74
N GLY A 78 -0.27 -5.89 -4.28
CA GLY A 78 -0.72 -7.23 -4.66
C GLY A 78 0.05 -8.39 -4.00
N HIS A 79 0.75 -8.14 -2.89
CA HIS A 79 1.53 -9.16 -2.20
C HIS A 79 0.86 -9.69 -0.93
N SER A 80 1.17 -10.95 -0.60
CA SER A 80 1.18 -11.43 0.78
C SER A 80 2.44 -10.96 1.51
N ARG A 81 2.48 -11.05 2.84
CA ARG A 81 3.69 -10.78 3.63
C ARG A 81 4.91 -11.56 3.12
N SER A 82 4.72 -12.85 2.84
CA SER A 82 5.80 -13.75 2.40
C SER A 82 6.32 -13.39 1.01
N THR A 83 5.43 -13.07 0.07
CA THR A 83 5.84 -12.65 -1.29
C THR A 83 6.48 -11.26 -1.28
N ALA A 84 5.98 -10.35 -0.45
CA ALA A 84 6.56 -9.02 -0.28
C ALA A 84 8.00 -9.10 0.27
N GLY A 85 8.24 -9.94 1.29
CA GLY A 85 9.58 -10.14 1.84
C GLY A 85 10.58 -10.73 0.82
N LYS A 86 10.14 -11.69 -0.01
CA LYS A 86 10.97 -12.22 -1.11
C LYS A 86 11.33 -11.13 -2.12
N ARG A 87 10.33 -10.32 -2.51
CA ARG A 87 10.50 -9.20 -3.45
C ARG A 87 11.40 -8.11 -2.89
N GLU A 88 11.30 -7.79 -1.60
CA GLU A 88 12.19 -6.87 -0.91
C GLU A 88 13.65 -7.33 -0.96
N ILE A 89 13.93 -8.62 -0.71
CA ILE A 89 15.28 -9.19 -0.80
C ILE A 89 15.83 -9.10 -2.23
N GLU A 90 15.01 -9.40 -3.23
CA GLU A 90 15.37 -9.25 -4.65
C GLU A 90 15.78 -7.80 -4.96
N ILE A 91 14.93 -6.84 -4.60
CA ILE A 91 15.20 -5.40 -4.80
C ILE A 91 16.46 -4.96 -4.05
N LYS A 92 16.70 -5.44 -2.82
CA LYS A 92 17.91 -5.11 -2.06
C LYS A 92 19.20 -5.55 -2.78
N ARG A 93 19.15 -6.66 -3.54
CA ARG A 93 20.28 -7.18 -4.33
C ARG A 93 20.49 -6.46 -5.66
N MET A 94 19.49 -5.73 -6.16
CA MET A 94 19.62 -4.96 -7.40
C MET A 94 20.64 -3.81 -7.27
N LYS A 95 21.40 -3.57 -8.33
CA LYS A 95 22.23 -2.38 -8.51
C LYS A 95 21.36 -1.12 -8.62
N HIS A 96 21.97 0.04 -8.42
CA HIS A 96 21.26 1.32 -8.50
C HIS A 96 20.55 1.53 -9.86
N SER A 97 21.21 1.19 -10.97
CA SER A 97 20.64 1.30 -12.32
C SER A 97 19.46 0.35 -12.58
N GLU A 98 19.46 -0.82 -11.94
CA GLU A 98 18.34 -1.77 -12.01
C GLU A 98 17.13 -1.23 -11.25
N LYS A 99 17.34 -0.60 -10.09
CA LYS A 99 16.28 0.08 -9.33
C LYS A 99 15.68 1.24 -10.11
N GLN A 100 16.49 1.99 -10.86
CA GLN A 100 16.00 3.06 -11.74
C GLN A 100 15.11 2.51 -12.86
N ARG A 101 15.52 1.42 -13.52
CA ARG A 101 14.68 0.74 -14.52
C ARG A 101 13.39 0.21 -13.90
N LEU A 102 13.45 -0.35 -12.70
CA LEU A 102 12.28 -0.83 -11.98
C LEU A 102 11.28 0.32 -11.70
N ALA A 103 11.77 1.49 -11.29
CA ALA A 103 10.93 2.66 -11.06
C ALA A 103 10.26 3.22 -12.32
N ALA A 104 10.80 2.93 -13.50
CA ALA A 104 10.19 3.27 -14.79
C ALA A 104 9.22 2.19 -15.32
N SER A 105 9.12 1.04 -14.65
CA SER A 105 8.27 -0.06 -15.09
C SER A 105 6.79 0.15 -14.77
N ALA A 106 5.91 -0.53 -15.50
CA ALA A 106 4.46 -0.51 -15.29
C ALA A 106 4.01 -1.05 -13.92
N ARG A 107 4.90 -1.71 -13.17
CA ARG A 107 4.62 -2.19 -11.81
C ARG A 107 4.64 -1.07 -10.77
N ASN A 108 5.20 0.09 -11.12
CA ASN A 108 5.38 1.17 -10.17
C ASN A 108 4.08 1.96 -9.95
N GLU A 109 3.45 1.72 -8.81
CA GLU A 109 2.24 2.37 -8.34
C GLU A 109 2.52 3.69 -7.60
N ALA A 110 3.78 4.11 -7.45
CA ALA A 110 4.09 5.34 -6.72
C ALA A 110 3.63 6.61 -7.46
N ALA A 111 3.30 6.52 -8.76
CA ALA A 111 2.76 7.63 -9.52
C ALA A 111 1.39 8.03 -8.96
N GLY A 112 1.18 9.33 -8.68
CA GLY A 112 -0.06 9.83 -8.07
C GLY A 112 -0.08 9.79 -6.54
N HIS A 113 0.96 9.26 -5.89
CA HIS A 113 1.06 9.29 -4.44
C HIS A 113 1.56 10.67 -3.96
N PRO A 114 1.05 11.22 -2.83
CA PRO A 114 1.49 12.53 -2.30
C PRO A 114 2.99 12.63 -2.00
N PHE A 115 3.68 11.50 -1.80
CA PHE A 115 5.12 11.46 -1.54
C PHE A 115 5.96 11.31 -2.79
N ARG A 116 5.36 11.29 -3.98
CA ARG A 116 6.06 11.33 -5.26
C ARG A 116 5.71 12.64 -5.96
N PRO A 117 6.44 13.73 -5.67
CA PRO A 117 6.22 14.98 -6.36
C PRO A 117 6.43 14.77 -7.87
N THR A 118 5.51 15.28 -8.68
CA THR A 118 5.76 15.44 -10.11
C THR A 118 6.84 16.51 -10.31
N PRO A 119 7.68 16.38 -11.36
CA PRO A 119 8.68 17.39 -11.69
C PRO A 119 8.07 18.79 -11.87
#